data_AF-A0A173L3A9-F1
#
_entry.id   AF-A0A173L3A9-F1
#
_cell.length_a   1.000
_cell.length_b   1.000
_cell.length_c   1.000
_cell.angle_alpha   90.00
_cell.angle_beta   90.00
_cell.angle_gamma   90.00
#
_symmetry.space_group_name_H-M   'P 1'
#
loop_
_entity.id
_entity.type
_entity.pdbx_description
1 polymer ?
#
loop_
_entity_poly.entity_id
_entity_poly.type
_entity_poly.pdbx_seq_one_letter_code
_entity_poly.pdbx_strand_id
1 'polypeptide(L)'
;MSPLERNVAAVRTMFEGYADAWKAHRMPVPPRGLLVWAPGAMAEIGGHVIPVEPHDVADEPFFLQIEAEYYWAAIPDWRVTDLDVAGSGDTVLSFAKFEGTEPDGTVLEPIWLADRWHFDAAGRITRWQQMTDLGAWARWSALTGADYPSYITQAFAEAGQPPRFVP
;
A
#
# COMPACT_ATOMS: atom_id res chain seq x y z
N MET A 1 -23.91 8.21 4.70
CA MET A 1 -22.69 7.45 5.01
C MET A 1 -22.08 8.02 6.27
N SER A 2 -21.93 7.20 7.30
CA SER A 2 -21.25 7.56 8.54
C SER A 2 -19.73 7.73 8.33
N PRO A 3 -19.00 8.40 9.25
CA PRO A 3 -17.55 8.51 9.16
C PRO A 3 -16.85 7.15 9.05
N LEU A 4 -17.32 6.14 9.80
CA LEU A 4 -16.79 4.79 9.76
C LEU A 4 -17.00 4.12 8.39
N GLU A 5 -18.23 4.17 7.86
CA GLU A 5 -18.55 3.60 6.54
C GLU A 5 -17.71 4.25 5.44
N ARG A 6 -17.49 5.57 5.51
CA ARG A 6 -16.61 6.29 4.60
C ARG A 6 -15.17 5.79 4.67
N ASN A 7 -14.61 5.65 5.87
CA ASN A 7 -13.23 5.23 6.05
C ASN A 7 -13.02 3.76 5.63
N VAL A 8 -13.99 2.88 5.91
CA VAL A 8 -14.00 1.49 5.41
C VAL A 8 -14.04 1.47 3.89
N ALA A 9 -14.91 2.27 3.26
CA ALA A 9 -14.98 2.38 1.81
C ALA A 9 -13.67 2.92 1.21
N ALA A 10 -13.05 3.91 1.86
CA ALA A 10 -11.78 4.50 1.42
C ALA A 10 -10.64 3.48 1.39
N VAL A 11 -10.45 2.73 2.48
CA VAL A 11 -9.43 1.65 2.55
C VAL A 11 -9.73 0.56 1.54
N ARG A 12 -10.99 0.17 1.39
CA ARG A 12 -11.41 -0.83 0.40
C ARG A 12 -11.08 -0.40 -1.03
N THR A 13 -11.44 0.82 -1.42
CA THR A 13 -11.15 1.37 -2.76
C THR A 13 -9.66 1.40 -3.06
N MET A 14 -8.81 1.66 -2.06
CA MET A 14 -7.36 1.61 -2.22
C MET A 14 -6.89 0.21 -2.66
N PHE A 15 -7.33 -0.85 -1.97
CA PHE A 15 -6.93 -2.23 -2.27
C PHE A 15 -7.58 -2.80 -3.54
N GLU A 16 -8.85 -2.47 -3.79
CA GLU A 16 -9.55 -2.92 -5.01
C GLU A 16 -8.85 -2.46 -6.29
N GLY A 17 -8.12 -1.33 -6.24
CA GLY A 17 -7.30 -0.87 -7.36
C GLY A 17 -6.27 -1.89 -7.84
N TYR A 18 -5.73 -2.72 -6.95
CA TYR A 18 -4.69 -3.70 -7.29
C TYR A 18 -5.24 -4.93 -8.04
N ALA A 19 -6.55 -5.22 -7.96
CA ALA A 19 -7.11 -6.46 -8.51
C ALA A 19 -6.95 -6.56 -10.04
N ASP A 20 -7.07 -5.42 -10.74
CA ASP A 20 -7.03 -5.34 -12.20
C ASP A 20 -5.90 -4.46 -12.74
N ALA A 21 -5.22 -3.67 -11.90
CA ALA A 21 -4.18 -2.74 -12.35
C ALA A 21 -3.02 -3.40 -13.11
N TRP A 22 -2.71 -4.65 -12.78
CA TRP A 22 -1.66 -5.44 -13.45
C TRP A 22 -1.92 -5.67 -14.94
N LYS A 23 -3.19 -5.66 -15.38
CA LYS A 23 -3.55 -5.84 -16.80
C LYS A 23 -3.08 -4.68 -17.68
N ALA A 24 -2.93 -3.51 -17.09
CA ALA A 24 -2.47 -2.30 -17.75
C ALA A 24 -1.16 -1.75 -17.15
N HIS A 25 -0.57 -2.46 -16.18
CA HIS A 25 0.55 -2.01 -15.34
C HIS A 25 0.37 -0.57 -14.85
N ARG A 26 -0.85 -0.25 -14.42
CA ARG A 26 -1.22 1.10 -13.99
C ARG A 26 -2.23 1.06 -12.86
N MET A 27 -1.81 1.55 -11.71
CA MET A 27 -2.67 1.75 -10.55
C MET A 27 -3.67 2.87 -10.81
N PRO A 28 -4.96 2.66 -10.49
CA PRO A 28 -5.92 3.76 -10.48
C PRO A 28 -5.55 4.73 -9.36
N VAL A 29 -5.52 6.02 -9.67
CA VAL A 29 -5.33 7.07 -8.66
C VAL A 29 -6.64 7.19 -7.87
N PRO A 30 -6.63 7.03 -6.53
CA PRO A 30 -7.80 7.23 -5.71
C PRO A 30 -8.36 8.65 -5.87
N PRO A 31 -9.68 8.86 -5.71
CA PRO A 31 -10.23 10.20 -5.62
C PRO A 31 -9.49 11.05 -4.58
N ARG A 32 -9.10 12.28 -4.94
CA ARG A 32 -8.50 13.23 -3.99
C ARG A 32 -9.41 13.45 -2.79
N GLY A 33 -8.81 13.47 -1.61
CA GLY A 33 -9.45 13.60 -0.31
C GLY A 33 -9.95 12.28 0.27
N LEU A 34 -9.82 11.16 -0.45
CA LEU A 34 -10.30 9.85 0.01
C LEU A 34 -9.46 9.31 1.18
N LEU A 35 -8.14 9.39 1.05
CA LEU A 35 -7.17 8.98 2.08
C LEU A 35 -6.13 10.08 2.22
N VAL A 36 -6.10 10.74 3.39
CA VAL A 36 -5.23 11.88 3.66
C VAL A 36 -4.51 11.63 4.98
N TRP A 37 -3.19 11.78 5.00
CA TRP A 37 -2.38 11.70 6.20
C TRP A 37 -2.55 12.94 7.08
N ALA A 38 -2.77 12.72 8.38
CA ALA A 38 -2.87 13.79 9.37
C ALA A 38 -1.47 14.34 9.73
N PRO A 39 -1.36 15.61 10.17
CA PRO A 39 -0.12 16.10 10.74
C PRO A 39 0.33 15.25 11.95
N GLY A 40 1.59 14.82 11.94
CA GLY A 40 2.16 13.98 12.99
C GLY A 40 1.73 12.50 12.91
N ALA A 41 1.20 12.06 11.76
CA ALA A 41 0.85 10.66 11.56
C ALA A 41 2.09 9.75 11.53
N MET A 42 1.86 8.47 11.85
CA MET A 42 2.90 7.45 11.91
C MET A 42 2.52 6.22 11.09
N ALA A 43 3.48 5.64 10.39
CA ALA A 43 3.37 4.32 9.79
C ALA A 43 4.23 3.31 10.56
N GLU A 44 3.68 2.12 10.81
CA GLU A 44 4.34 0.99 11.45
C GLU A 44 4.40 -0.18 10.49
N ILE A 45 5.55 -0.38 9.85
CA ILE A 45 5.70 -1.36 8.77
C ILE A 45 6.91 -2.23 9.10
N GLY A 46 6.73 -3.55 9.17
CA GLY A 46 7.83 -4.48 9.40
C GLY A 46 8.59 -4.26 10.72
N GLY A 47 7.95 -3.69 11.74
CA GLY A 47 8.59 -3.37 13.04
C GLY A 47 9.30 -2.00 13.09
N HIS A 48 9.28 -1.24 11.99
CA HIS A 48 9.76 0.14 11.96
C HIS A 48 8.63 1.11 12.27
N VAL A 49 8.94 2.25 12.91
CA VAL A 49 8.02 3.36 13.15
C VAL A 49 8.51 4.56 12.36
N ILE A 50 7.72 5.02 11.41
CA ILE A 50 8.11 6.02 10.41
C ILE A 50 7.16 7.22 10.50
N PRO A 51 7.64 8.44 10.81
CA PRO A 51 6.84 9.65 10.69
C PRO A 51 6.42 9.88 9.24
N VAL A 52 5.15 10.21 9.03
CA VAL A 52 4.60 10.49 7.70
C VAL A 52 4.21 11.96 7.62
N GLU A 53 4.78 12.67 6.63
CA GLU A 53 4.38 14.05 6.33
C GLU A 53 2.89 14.11 5.94
N PRO A 54 2.12 15.13 6.34
CA PRO A 54 0.72 15.24 5.94
C PRO A 54 0.58 15.49 4.43
N HIS A 55 -0.10 14.58 3.74
CA HIS A 55 -0.34 14.62 2.30
C HIS A 55 -1.55 13.76 1.92
N ASP A 56 -2.07 13.95 0.70
CA ASP A 56 -3.09 13.07 0.13
C ASP A 56 -2.42 11.84 -0.50
N VAL A 57 -2.96 10.64 -0.27
CA VAL A 57 -2.45 9.41 -0.90
C VAL A 57 -2.50 9.52 -2.44
N ALA A 58 -3.40 10.35 -2.99
CA ALA A 58 -3.50 10.63 -4.42
C ALA A 58 -2.46 11.65 -4.95
N ASP A 59 -1.58 12.20 -4.11
CA ASP A 59 -0.56 13.18 -4.52
C ASP A 59 0.64 12.54 -5.23
N GLU A 60 1.30 13.30 -6.11
CA GLU A 60 2.46 12.85 -6.90
C GLU A 60 3.80 12.91 -6.12
N PRO A 61 4.73 11.95 -6.34
CA PRO A 61 4.52 10.73 -7.11
C PRO A 61 3.66 9.74 -6.31
N PHE A 62 2.81 9.03 -7.06
CA PHE A 62 1.77 8.19 -6.49
C PHE A 62 2.37 6.89 -5.94
N PHE A 63 2.49 6.80 -4.61
CA PHE A 63 3.19 5.71 -3.92
C PHE A 63 2.71 4.30 -4.34
N LEU A 64 1.41 4.08 -4.51
CA LEU A 64 0.88 2.76 -4.88
C LEU A 64 1.33 2.33 -6.28
N GLN A 65 1.49 3.28 -7.22
CA GLN A 65 2.06 2.98 -8.54
C GLN A 65 3.52 2.55 -8.40
N ILE A 66 4.33 3.26 -7.61
CA ILE A 66 5.75 2.93 -7.40
C ILE A 66 5.88 1.53 -6.79
N GLU A 67 5.10 1.22 -5.75
CA GLU A 67 5.09 -0.11 -5.14
C GLU A 67 4.67 -1.20 -6.15
N ALA A 68 3.64 -0.94 -6.95
CA ALA A 68 3.19 -1.90 -7.95
C ALA A 68 4.25 -2.14 -9.03
N GLU A 69 4.93 -1.08 -9.51
CA GLU A 69 6.03 -1.19 -10.48
C GLU A 69 7.20 -2.01 -9.94
N TYR A 70 7.51 -1.88 -8.64
CA TYR A 70 8.53 -2.72 -7.99
C TYR A 70 8.21 -4.21 -8.14
N TYR A 71 6.99 -4.63 -7.82
CA TYR A 71 6.61 -6.04 -7.93
C TYR A 71 6.39 -6.49 -9.37
N TRP A 72 5.75 -5.67 -10.22
CA TRP A 72 5.49 -6.00 -11.62
C TRP A 72 6.75 -6.19 -12.45
N ALA A 73 7.89 -5.64 -12.02
CA ALA A 73 9.18 -5.88 -12.65
C ALA A 73 9.57 -7.38 -12.69
N ALA A 74 9.15 -8.17 -11.71
CA ALA A 74 9.44 -9.60 -11.62
C ALA A 74 8.20 -10.50 -11.54
N ILE A 75 7.04 -9.95 -11.18
CA ILE A 75 5.78 -10.67 -10.98
C ILE A 75 4.69 -9.94 -11.79
N PRO A 76 4.61 -10.15 -13.13
CA PRO A 76 3.84 -9.28 -14.02
C PRO A 76 2.34 -9.22 -13.75
N ASP A 77 1.78 -10.23 -13.08
CA ASP A 77 0.37 -10.33 -12.71
C ASP A 77 0.13 -10.14 -11.20
N TRP A 78 1.10 -9.56 -10.47
CA TRP A 78 0.98 -9.22 -9.05
C TRP A 78 -0.29 -8.40 -8.78
N ARG A 79 -1.16 -8.92 -7.92
CA ARG A 79 -2.51 -8.38 -7.70
C ARG A 79 -3.10 -8.81 -6.37
N VAL A 80 -4.10 -8.07 -5.91
CA VAL A 80 -4.99 -8.50 -4.82
C VAL A 80 -6.05 -9.47 -5.37
N THR A 81 -6.24 -10.62 -4.71
CA THR A 81 -7.28 -11.61 -5.09
C THR A 81 -8.30 -11.90 -4.00
N ASP A 82 -8.00 -11.53 -2.75
CA ASP A 82 -8.93 -11.58 -1.63
C ASP A 82 -8.77 -10.32 -0.78
N LEU A 83 -9.89 -9.79 -0.29
CA LEU A 83 -9.94 -8.55 0.46
C LEU A 83 -11.13 -8.53 1.42
N ASP A 84 -10.82 -8.51 2.73
CA ASP A 84 -11.78 -8.13 3.76
C ASP A 84 -11.41 -6.77 4.36
N VAL A 85 -12.41 -5.93 4.59
CA VAL A 85 -12.25 -4.61 5.21
C VAL A 85 -13.44 -4.36 6.11
N ALA A 86 -13.15 -4.15 7.39
CA ALA A 86 -14.13 -3.88 8.44
C ALA A 86 -13.61 -2.79 9.36
N GLY A 87 -14.47 -2.21 10.20
CA GLY A 87 -14.01 -1.20 11.14
C GLY A 87 -14.96 -1.00 12.31
N SER A 88 -14.47 -0.26 13.30
CA SER A 88 -15.19 0.12 14.51
C SER A 88 -14.65 1.44 15.04
N GLY A 89 -15.54 2.39 15.31
CA GLY A 89 -15.18 3.72 15.79
C GLY A 89 -14.30 4.48 14.78
N ASP A 90 -13.07 4.78 15.19
CA ASP A 90 -12.05 5.48 14.41
C ASP A 90 -11.04 4.54 13.74
N THR A 91 -11.24 3.23 13.87
CA THR A 91 -10.30 2.20 13.45
C THR A 91 -10.88 1.37 12.30
N VAL A 92 -10.08 1.12 11.27
CA VAL A 92 -10.38 0.22 10.16
C VAL A 92 -9.31 -0.87 10.11
N LEU A 93 -9.72 -2.11 9.86
CA LEU A 93 -8.85 -3.25 9.61
C LEU A 93 -9.03 -3.69 8.16
N SER A 94 -7.93 -4.00 7.48
CA SER A 94 -7.94 -4.68 6.18
C SER A 94 -7.13 -5.96 6.24
N PHE A 95 -7.59 -6.98 5.52
CA PHE A 95 -6.88 -8.23 5.31
C PHE A 95 -6.87 -8.52 3.81
N ALA A 96 -5.70 -8.41 3.19
CA ALA A 96 -5.52 -8.53 1.75
C ALA A 96 -4.63 -9.73 1.41
N LYS A 97 -5.04 -10.52 0.42
CA LYS A 97 -4.23 -11.56 -0.19
C LYS A 97 -3.68 -11.05 -1.51
N PHE A 98 -2.38 -11.11 -1.66
CA PHE A 98 -1.70 -10.89 -2.93
C PHE A 98 -1.29 -12.23 -3.54
N GLU A 99 -1.46 -12.34 -4.86
CA GLU A 99 -1.01 -13.48 -5.67
C GLU A 99 -0.23 -12.98 -6.89
N GLY A 100 0.56 -13.86 -7.47
CA GLY A 100 1.30 -13.59 -8.69
C GLY A 100 2.05 -14.82 -9.22
N THR A 101 2.61 -14.65 -10.40
CA THR A 101 3.25 -15.66 -11.21
C THR A 101 4.57 -15.10 -11.74
N GLU A 102 5.62 -15.90 -11.72
CA GLU A 102 6.89 -15.56 -12.37
C GLU A 102 6.74 -15.49 -13.90
N PRO A 103 7.67 -14.85 -14.63
CA PRO A 103 7.59 -14.74 -16.09
C PRO A 103 7.60 -16.10 -16.82
N ASP A 104 8.09 -17.16 -16.16
CA ASP A 104 8.11 -18.53 -16.70
C ASP A 104 6.81 -19.31 -16.45
N GLY A 105 5.83 -18.71 -15.75
CA GLY A 105 4.54 -19.33 -15.44
C GLY A 105 4.48 -20.02 -14.07
N THR A 106 5.55 -19.97 -13.26
CA THR A 106 5.55 -20.52 -11.90
C THR A 106 4.65 -19.71 -10.97
N VAL A 107 3.63 -20.36 -10.40
CA VAL A 107 2.72 -19.73 -9.42
C VAL A 107 3.44 -19.59 -8.08
N LEU A 108 3.48 -18.37 -7.57
CA LEU A 108 4.12 -18.07 -6.28
C LEU A 108 3.18 -18.35 -5.11
N GLU A 109 3.75 -18.69 -3.96
CA GLU A 109 3.00 -18.69 -2.71
C GLU A 109 2.47 -17.28 -2.40
N PRO A 110 1.20 -17.14 -1.97
CA PRO A 110 0.59 -15.83 -1.75
C PRO A 110 1.19 -15.09 -0.56
N ILE A 111 1.17 -13.75 -0.62
CA ILE A 111 1.44 -12.88 0.53
C ILE A 111 0.12 -12.48 1.17
N TRP A 112 0.04 -12.59 2.49
CA TRP A 112 -1.03 -11.99 3.27
C TRP A 112 -0.54 -10.73 3.97
N LEU A 113 -1.41 -9.72 3.96
CA LEU A 113 -1.17 -8.42 4.56
C LEU A 113 -2.38 -8.06 5.43
N ALA A 114 -2.11 -7.74 6.69
CA ALA A 114 -3.09 -7.27 7.65
C ALA A 114 -2.74 -5.85 8.08
N ASP A 115 -3.62 -4.90 7.81
CA ASP A 115 -3.42 -3.53 8.28
C ASP A 115 -4.42 -3.13 9.35
N ARG A 116 -3.96 -2.20 10.18
CA ARG A 116 -4.79 -1.39 11.06
C ARG A 116 -4.58 0.08 10.75
N TRP A 117 -5.69 0.74 10.46
CA TRP A 117 -5.75 2.16 10.13
C TRP A 117 -6.50 2.90 11.24
N HIS A 118 -5.93 3.98 11.72
CA HIS A 118 -6.58 4.90 12.66
C HIS A 118 -6.84 6.24 11.99
N PHE A 119 -8.01 6.80 12.27
CA PHE A 119 -8.44 8.06 11.69
C PHE A 119 -8.75 9.09 12.78
N ASP A 120 -8.52 10.37 12.50
CA ASP A 120 -9.02 11.45 13.35
C ASP A 120 -10.51 11.76 13.06
N ALA A 121 -11.07 12.70 13.82
CA ALA A 121 -12.46 13.15 13.64
C ALA A 121 -12.74 13.77 12.26
N ALA A 122 -11.71 14.24 11.54
CA ALA A 122 -11.84 14.74 10.17
C ALA A 122 -11.79 13.60 9.13
N GLY A 123 -11.40 12.39 9.52
CA GLY A 123 -11.21 11.26 8.62
C GLY A 123 -9.82 11.14 8.03
N ARG A 124 -8.81 11.79 8.63
CA ARG A 124 -7.42 11.71 8.18
C ARG A 124 -6.70 10.60 8.92
N ILE A 125 -5.79 9.90 8.24
CA ILE A 125 -5.01 8.79 8.79
C ILE A 125 -4.03 9.36 9.83
N THR A 126 -4.16 8.94 11.08
CA THR A 126 -3.25 9.28 12.17
C THR A 126 -2.22 8.18 12.41
N ARG A 127 -2.57 6.93 12.10
CA ARG A 127 -1.69 5.79 12.27
C ARG A 127 -2.05 4.68 11.28
N TRP A 128 -1.03 4.08 10.68
CA TRP A 128 -1.16 2.86 9.88
C TRP A 128 -0.20 1.82 10.44
N GLN A 129 -0.68 0.63 10.76
CA GLN A 129 0.14 -0.48 11.20
C GLN A 129 -0.05 -1.63 10.23
N GLN A 130 1.03 -2.10 9.62
CA GLN A 130 1.03 -3.18 8.66
C GLN A 130 1.75 -4.40 9.25
N MET A 131 1.09 -5.55 9.16
CA MET A 131 1.69 -6.85 9.37
C MET A 131 1.67 -7.63 8.06
N THR A 132 2.86 -7.99 7.59
CA THR A 132 3.06 -8.71 6.34
C THR A 132 3.68 -10.07 6.64
N ASP A 133 3.32 -11.09 5.87
CA ASP A 133 4.09 -12.34 5.85
C ASP A 133 5.52 -12.05 5.36
N LEU A 134 6.46 -11.87 6.31
CA LEU A 134 7.84 -11.51 6.02
C LEU A 134 8.58 -12.59 5.22
N GLY A 135 8.20 -13.86 5.37
CA GLY A 135 8.82 -14.95 4.62
C GLY A 135 8.44 -14.88 3.14
N ALA A 136 7.15 -14.72 2.87
CA ALA A 136 6.65 -14.59 1.50
C ALA A 136 7.09 -13.26 0.86
N TRP A 137 7.06 -12.15 1.62
CA TRP A 137 7.58 -10.85 1.17
C TRP A 137 9.06 -10.92 0.78
N ALA A 138 9.92 -11.49 1.63
CA ALA A 138 11.35 -11.60 1.33
C ALA A 138 11.61 -12.42 0.06
N ARG A 139 10.81 -13.47 -0.21
CA ARG A 139 10.92 -14.24 -1.47
C ARG A 139 10.56 -13.37 -2.68
N TRP A 140 9.46 -12.63 -2.62
CA TRP A 140 9.02 -11.80 -3.74
C TRP A 140 9.97 -10.63 -3.99
N SER A 141 10.42 -9.95 -2.94
CA SER A 141 11.42 -8.89 -3.05
C SER A 141 12.74 -9.39 -3.67
N ALA A 142 13.18 -10.61 -3.33
CA ALA A 142 14.39 -11.20 -3.91
C ALA A 142 14.27 -11.44 -5.43
N LEU A 143 13.07 -11.67 -5.98
CA LEU A 143 12.85 -11.84 -7.41
C LEU A 143 13.08 -10.54 -8.21
N THR A 144 12.82 -9.38 -7.60
CA THR A 144 12.98 -8.08 -8.27
C THR A 144 14.45 -7.71 -8.50
N GLY A 145 15.37 -8.28 -7.71
CA GLY A 145 16.78 -7.91 -7.71
C GLY A 145 17.07 -6.49 -7.19
N ALA A 146 16.05 -5.76 -6.72
CA ALA A 146 16.15 -4.42 -6.18
C ALA A 146 15.86 -4.40 -4.67
N ASP A 147 16.62 -3.60 -3.92
CA ASP A 147 16.31 -3.30 -2.53
C ASP A 147 15.07 -2.41 -2.48
N TYR A 148 14.01 -2.87 -1.81
CA TYR A 148 12.71 -2.19 -1.80
C TYR A 148 12.79 -0.76 -1.25
N PRO A 149 13.38 -0.50 -0.06
CA PRO A 149 13.54 0.87 0.45
C PRO A 149 14.32 1.79 -0.50
N SER A 150 15.40 1.31 -1.11
CA SER A 150 16.20 2.08 -2.06
C SER A 150 15.41 2.39 -3.34
N TYR A 151 14.65 1.43 -3.86
CA TYR A 151 13.81 1.61 -5.04
C TYR A 151 12.76 2.70 -4.82
N ILE A 152 12.02 2.63 -3.71
CA ILE A 152 11.03 3.66 -3.35
C ILE A 152 11.72 5.04 -3.22
N THR A 153 12.84 5.10 -2.49
CA THR A 153 13.59 6.36 -2.28
C THR A 153 14.03 6.98 -3.60
N GLN A 154 14.55 6.17 -4.53
CA GLN A 154 14.98 6.62 -5.85
C GLN A 154 13.81 7.16 -6.67
N ALA A 155 12.66 6.46 -6.69
CA ALA A 155 11.48 6.90 -7.43
C ALA A 155 10.96 8.27 -6.93
N PHE A 156 10.97 8.51 -5.62
CA PHE A 156 10.64 9.83 -5.07
C PHE A 156 11.66 10.91 -5.47
N ALA A 157 12.96 10.59 -5.41
CA ALA A 157 14.03 11.52 -5.79
C ALA A 157 13.96 11.91 -7.28
N GLU A 158 13.68 10.95 -8.17
CA GLU A 158 13.50 11.19 -9.62
C GLU A 158 12.28 12.09 -9.92
N ALA A 159 11.24 12.01 -9.09
CA ALA A 159 10.09 12.91 -9.16
C ALA A 159 10.35 14.30 -8.53
N GLY A 160 11.56 14.56 -8.03
CA GLY A 160 11.92 15.81 -7.36
C GLY A 160 11.23 16.01 -6.00
N GLN A 161 10.79 14.92 -5.37
CA GLN A 161 10.12 14.94 -4.06
C GLN A 161 11.04 14.34 -2.99
N PRO A 162 10.96 14.81 -1.72
CA PRO A 162 11.62 14.12 -0.63
C PRO A 162 11.04 12.71 -0.46
N PRO A 163 11.84 11.73 0.01
CA PRO A 163 11.34 10.39 0.28
C PRO A 163 10.26 10.45 1.37
N ARG A 164 9.12 9.78 1.14
CA ARG A 164 8.01 9.72 2.11
C ARG A 164 8.27 8.79 3.29
N PHE A 165 9.28 7.94 3.19
CA PHE A 165 9.76 7.06 4.25
C PHE A 165 11.26 7.33 4.45
N VAL A 166 11.65 7.79 5.64
CA VAL A 166 13.06 8.00 6.01
C VAL A 166 13.53 6.74 6.75
N PRO A 167 14.72 6.18 6.43
CA PRO A 167 15.29 5.03 7.15
C PRO A 167 15.47 5.27 8.66
#